data_AF-A0ABD6ER66-F1
#
_entry.id   AF-A0ABD6ER66-F1
#
_cell.length_a   1.000
_cell.length_b   1.000
_cell.length_c   1.000
_cell.angle_alpha   90.00
_cell.angle_beta   90.00
_cell.angle_gamma   90.00
#
_symmetry.space_group_name_H-M   'P 1'
#
loop_
_entity.id
_entity.type
_entity.pdbx_description
1 polymer ?
#
loop_
_entity_poly.entity_id
_entity_poly.type
_entity_poly.pdbx_seq_one_letter_code
_entity_poly.pdbx_strand_id
1 'polypeptide(L)'
;MMQTEHKIVGETVTTPIIKYPTAFLEYLTTLLDFVCDSNIRIYHRTEAASCATAFMRKDLVNDEKYGKKFWNRVAVSLGEFMHLCFATLKKNDVKPRFFAYIMRMMLAFAHAASPSQKKILNEKIGADLSSLITDGKLVENDKKMKNVNSSIQYICNRGLVAALSQLERLIT
;
A
#
# COMPACT_ATOMS: atom_id res chain seq x y z
N MET A 1 8.35 -32.36 -8.02
CA MET A 1 7.75 -31.19 -7.35
C MET A 1 8.68 -30.00 -7.56
N MET A 2 8.34 -29.07 -8.44
CA MET A 2 9.12 -27.83 -8.61
C MET A 2 8.79 -26.88 -7.46
N GLN A 3 9.73 -26.70 -6.53
CA GLN A 3 9.73 -25.61 -5.56
C GLN A 3 10.26 -24.36 -6.28
N THR A 4 9.37 -23.51 -6.77
CA THR A 4 9.74 -22.23 -7.38
C THR A 4 9.95 -21.15 -6.30
N GLU A 5 11.21 -20.72 -6.15
CA GLU A 5 11.71 -19.33 -6.12
C GLU A 5 11.03 -18.22 -5.28
N HIS A 6 10.10 -18.49 -4.36
CA HIS A 6 9.53 -17.46 -3.48
C HIS A 6 10.33 -17.25 -2.18
N LYS A 7 11.67 -17.20 -2.25
CA LYS A 7 12.56 -17.04 -1.07
C LYS A 7 12.52 -15.65 -0.41
N ILE A 8 11.77 -14.69 -0.96
CA ILE A 8 11.71 -13.31 -0.45
C ILE A 8 10.64 -13.14 0.65
N VAL A 9 9.79 -14.15 0.88
CA VAL A 9 8.64 -14.01 1.78
C VAL A 9 8.53 -15.19 2.76
N GLY A 10 8.49 -14.86 4.06
CA GLY A 10 8.39 -15.77 5.21
C GLY A 10 8.89 -15.08 6.49
N GLU A 11 8.43 -15.48 7.68
CA GLU A 11 8.73 -14.80 8.96
C GLU A 11 10.23 -14.52 9.20
N THR A 12 11.09 -15.42 8.75
CA THR A 12 12.54 -15.31 8.87
C THR A 12 13.14 -14.16 8.03
N VAL A 13 12.48 -13.79 6.93
CA VAL A 13 12.93 -12.74 6.00
C VAL A 13 12.22 -11.40 6.27
N THR A 14 10.99 -11.42 6.78
CA THR A 14 10.22 -10.20 7.07
C THR A 14 10.80 -9.40 8.24
N THR A 15 11.25 -10.08 9.31
CA THR A 15 11.75 -9.42 10.52
C THR A 15 13.00 -8.56 10.26
N PRO A 16 14.06 -9.06 9.57
CA PRO A 16 15.22 -8.24 9.24
C PRO A 16 14.87 -7.02 8.38
N ILE A 17 13.98 -7.16 7.40
CA ILE A 17 13.57 -6.06 6.51
C ILE A 17 12.87 -4.95 7.31
N ILE A 18 11.95 -5.32 8.21
CA ILE A 18 11.22 -4.34 9.01
C ILE A 18 12.15 -3.64 10.01
N LYS A 19 13.13 -4.35 10.58
CA LYS A 19 14.05 -3.82 11.58
C LYS A 19 15.17 -2.96 10.97
N TYR A 20 15.64 -3.31 9.77
CA TYR A 20 16.78 -2.67 9.12
C TYR A 20 16.49 -2.27 7.65
N PRO A 21 15.43 -1.49 7.37
CA PRO A 21 14.95 -1.26 6.00
C PRO A 21 16.00 -0.58 5.09
N THR A 22 16.88 0.25 5.62
CA THR A 22 17.96 0.90 4.85
C THR A 22 18.87 -0.11 4.14
N ALA A 23 19.14 -1.26 4.78
CA ALA A 23 20.01 -2.30 4.23
C ALA A 23 19.35 -3.06 3.06
N PHE A 24 18.03 -2.98 2.93
CA PHE A 24 17.24 -3.76 1.96
C PHE A 24 16.49 -2.89 0.95
N LEU A 25 16.75 -1.58 0.90
CA LEU A 25 15.96 -0.65 0.10
C LEU A 25 16.02 -0.94 -1.40
N GLU A 26 17.10 -1.57 -1.87
CA GLU A 26 17.22 -2.07 -3.25
C GLU A 26 16.14 -3.10 -3.63
N TYR A 27 15.59 -3.84 -2.66
CA TYR A 27 14.55 -4.85 -2.89
C TYR A 27 13.13 -4.27 -2.91
N LEU A 28 12.95 -2.96 -2.66
CA LEU A 28 11.62 -2.36 -2.58
C LEU A 28 10.81 -2.59 -3.86
N THR A 29 11.41 -2.41 -5.05
CA THR A 29 10.69 -2.62 -6.32
C THR A 29 10.27 -4.07 -6.48
N THR A 30 11.14 -5.02 -6.14
CA THR A 30 10.80 -6.45 -6.14
C THR A 30 9.67 -6.77 -5.17
N LEU A 31 9.68 -6.20 -3.96
CA LEU A 31 8.57 -6.38 -3.02
C LEU A 31 7.26 -5.82 -3.56
N LEU A 32 7.29 -4.67 -4.25
CA LEU A 32 6.10 -4.10 -4.90
C LEU A 32 5.60 -5.01 -6.03
N ASP A 33 6.49 -5.59 -6.84
CA ASP A 33 6.11 -6.56 -7.87
C ASP A 33 5.40 -7.78 -7.25
N PHE A 34 5.93 -8.31 -6.14
CA PHE A 34 5.31 -9.40 -5.38
C PHE A 34 3.94 -9.03 -4.81
N VAL A 35 3.78 -7.80 -4.31
CA VAL A 35 2.49 -7.28 -3.82
C VAL A 35 1.45 -7.24 -4.95
N CYS A 36 1.88 -6.86 -6.15
CA CYS A 36 1.00 -6.69 -7.31
C CYS A 36 0.63 -8.01 -8.02
N ASP A 37 1.48 -9.04 -7.94
CA ASP A 37 1.27 -10.31 -8.66
C ASP A 37 0.08 -11.11 -8.10
N SER A 38 -0.95 -11.30 -8.92
CA SER A 38 -2.16 -12.06 -8.56
C SER A 38 -1.93 -13.58 -8.49
N ASN A 39 -0.84 -14.09 -9.06
CA ASN A 39 -0.47 -15.51 -8.99
C ASN A 39 0.12 -15.88 -7.62
N ILE A 40 0.62 -14.89 -6.88
CA ILE A 40 1.16 -15.10 -5.54
C ILE A 40 0.02 -15.23 -4.54
N ARG A 41 0.13 -16.22 -3.64
CA ARG A 41 -0.86 -16.42 -2.57
C ARG A 41 -1.04 -15.14 -1.75
N ILE A 42 -2.29 -14.80 -1.46
CA ILE A 42 -2.65 -13.55 -0.75
C ILE A 42 -1.89 -13.35 0.56
N TYR A 43 -1.60 -14.43 1.27
CA TYR A 43 -0.81 -14.38 2.51
C TYR A 43 0.60 -13.82 2.28
N HIS A 44 1.35 -14.34 1.30
CA HIS A 44 2.69 -13.82 0.96
C HIS A 44 2.62 -12.39 0.42
N ARG A 45 1.61 -12.06 -0.39
CA ARG A 45 1.41 -10.67 -0.85
C ARG A 45 1.19 -9.71 0.32
N THR A 46 0.49 -10.16 1.36
CA THR A 46 0.23 -9.38 2.58
C THR A 46 1.51 -9.18 3.38
N GLU A 47 2.35 -10.21 3.51
CA GLU A 47 3.67 -10.09 4.14
C GLU A 47 4.60 -9.14 3.37
N ALA A 48 4.63 -9.25 2.05
CA ALA A 48 5.40 -8.36 1.19
C ALA A 48 4.93 -6.90 1.34
N ALA A 49 3.62 -6.65 1.40
CA ALA A 49 3.07 -5.31 1.65
C ALA A 49 3.46 -4.76 3.03
N SER A 50 3.46 -5.61 4.05
CA SER A 50 3.94 -5.25 5.39
C SER A 50 5.42 -4.86 5.37
N CYS A 51 6.26 -5.59 4.63
CA CYS A 51 7.68 -5.27 4.47
C CYS A 51 7.87 -3.98 3.67
N ALA A 52 7.19 -3.84 2.53
CA ALA A 52 7.22 -2.66 1.69
C ALA A 52 6.87 -1.36 2.46
N THR A 53 5.95 -1.47 3.43
CA THR A 53 5.58 -0.35 4.33
C THR A 53 6.77 0.18 5.13
N ALA A 54 7.73 -0.67 5.52
CA ALA A 54 8.89 -0.26 6.32
C ALA A 54 9.85 0.68 5.56
N PHE A 55 9.82 0.66 4.23
CA PHE A 55 10.63 1.54 3.39
C PHE A 55 10.01 2.92 3.18
N MET A 56 8.71 3.09 3.46
CA MET A 56 7.98 4.34 3.25
C MET A 56 8.21 5.39 4.33
N ARG A 57 9.32 5.27 5.07
CA ARG A 57 9.69 6.22 6.13
C ARG A 57 10.27 7.49 5.53
N LYS A 58 10.07 8.62 6.21
CA LYS A 58 10.53 9.94 5.76
C LYS A 58 12.03 10.01 5.51
N ASP A 59 12.85 9.36 6.34
CA ASP A 59 14.30 9.30 6.20
C ASP A 59 14.74 8.55 4.94
N LEU A 60 14.04 7.48 4.57
CA LEU A 60 14.36 6.68 3.38
C LEU A 60 13.84 7.31 2.09
N VAL A 61 12.61 7.83 2.11
CA VAL A 61 12.00 8.48 0.93
C VAL A 61 12.75 9.75 0.52
N ASN A 62 13.38 10.42 1.48
CA ASN A 62 14.20 11.62 1.24
C ASN A 62 15.71 11.34 1.26
N ASP A 63 16.13 10.07 1.28
CA ASP A 63 17.55 9.69 1.24
C ASP A 63 18.16 10.08 -0.11
N GLU A 64 19.23 10.89 -0.09
CA GLU A 64 19.95 11.33 -1.28
C GLU A 64 20.57 10.17 -2.07
N LYS A 65 20.87 9.05 -1.40
CA LYS A 65 21.35 7.81 -2.04
C LYS A 65 20.36 7.31 -3.10
N TYR A 66 19.06 7.52 -2.88
CA TYR A 66 18.00 7.11 -3.80
C TYR A 66 17.35 8.33 -4.42
N GLY A 67 17.84 8.68 -5.61
CA GLY A 67 17.41 9.88 -6.31
C GLY A 67 15.90 9.94 -6.61
N LYS A 68 15.41 11.16 -6.82
CA LYS A 68 14.01 11.50 -7.15
C LYS A 68 13.36 10.57 -8.20
N LYS A 69 14.12 10.13 -9.21
CA LYS A 69 13.65 9.22 -10.27
C LYS A 69 13.21 7.85 -9.74
N PHE A 70 13.87 7.31 -8.72
CA PHE A 70 13.48 6.05 -8.08
C PHE A 70 12.13 6.20 -7.39
N TRP A 71 12.00 7.18 -6.51
CA TRP A 71 10.77 7.39 -5.74
C TRP A 71 9.59 7.86 -6.59
N ASN A 72 9.83 8.53 -7.72
CA ASN A 72 8.77 8.79 -8.70
C ASN A 72 8.24 7.49 -9.33
N ARG A 73 9.10 6.50 -9.63
CA ARG A 73 8.66 5.18 -10.12
C ARG A 73 7.87 4.42 -9.06
N VAL A 74 8.29 4.53 -7.79
CA VAL A 74 7.52 3.98 -6.65
C VAL A 74 6.14 4.64 -6.58
N ALA A 75 6.05 5.97 -6.68
CA ALA A 75 4.78 6.70 -6.69
C ALA A 75 3.85 6.24 -7.83
N VAL A 76 4.41 6.07 -9.04
CA VAL A 76 3.65 5.55 -10.20
C VAL A 76 3.09 4.16 -9.90
N SER A 77 3.94 3.25 -9.45
CA SER A 77 3.57 1.84 -9.17
C SER A 77 2.51 1.76 -8.06
N LEU A 78 2.70 2.52 -6.98
CA LEU A 78 1.75 2.61 -5.88
C LEU A 78 0.40 3.17 -6.32
N GLY A 79 0.39 4.23 -7.15
CA GLY A 79 -0.83 4.80 -7.69
C GLY A 79 -1.60 3.82 -8.58
N GLU A 80 -0.92 3.13 -9.50
CA GLU A 80 -1.53 2.12 -10.37
C GLU A 80 -2.13 0.97 -9.56
N PHE A 81 -1.37 0.50 -8.58
CA PHE A 81 -1.82 -0.60 -7.75
C PHE A 81 -2.99 -0.22 -6.85
N MET A 82 -2.97 1.01 -6.31
CA MET A 82 -4.05 1.50 -5.46
C MET A 82 -5.35 1.71 -6.26
N HIS A 83 -5.26 2.18 -7.51
CA HIS A 83 -6.40 2.24 -8.43
C HIS A 83 -7.08 0.88 -8.59
N LEU A 84 -6.30 -0.19 -8.82
CA LEU A 84 -6.82 -1.56 -8.91
C LEU A 84 -7.48 -1.99 -7.59
N CYS A 85 -6.85 -1.69 -6.47
CA CYS A 85 -7.39 -1.98 -5.14
C CYS A 85 -8.74 -1.27 -4.91
N PHE A 86 -8.89 -0.01 -5.33
CA PHE A 86 -10.16 0.71 -5.28
C PHE A 86 -11.24 0.09 -6.17
N ALA A 87 -10.90 -0.32 -7.38
CA ALA A 87 -11.83 -1.04 -8.25
C ALA A 87 -12.32 -2.36 -7.60
N THR A 88 -11.43 -3.11 -6.93
CA THR A 88 -11.83 -4.33 -6.21
C THR A 88 -12.62 -4.05 -4.93
N LEU A 89 -12.36 -2.92 -4.26
CA LEU A 89 -13.11 -2.46 -3.10
C LEU A 89 -14.56 -2.14 -3.49
N LYS A 90 -14.77 -1.40 -4.59
CA LYS A 90 -16.12 -1.09 -5.14
C LYS A 90 -16.92 -2.35 -5.48
N LYS A 91 -16.25 -3.42 -5.91
CA LYS A 91 -16.85 -4.73 -6.19
C LYS A 91 -17.04 -5.61 -4.95
N ASN A 92 -16.69 -5.12 -3.76
CA ASN A 92 -16.61 -5.88 -2.52
C ASN A 92 -15.82 -7.19 -2.68
N ASP A 93 -14.75 -7.20 -3.48
CA ASP A 93 -13.92 -8.39 -3.69
C ASP A 93 -12.58 -8.35 -2.92
N VAL A 94 -12.22 -7.19 -2.38
CA VAL A 94 -10.91 -7.01 -1.75
C VAL A 94 -10.70 -7.93 -0.53
N LYS A 95 -9.44 -8.34 -0.32
CA LYS A 95 -9.03 -9.11 0.85
C LYS A 95 -8.72 -8.14 2.01
N PRO A 96 -9.42 -8.20 3.16
CA PRO A 96 -9.37 -7.16 4.19
C PRO A 96 -7.97 -6.80 4.72
N ARG A 97 -7.21 -7.79 5.18
CA ARG A 97 -5.89 -7.57 5.78
C ARG A 97 -4.88 -7.08 4.75
N PHE A 98 -4.93 -7.63 3.54
CA PHE A 98 -4.10 -7.21 2.43
C PHE A 98 -4.33 -5.73 2.11
N PHE A 99 -5.59 -5.35 1.86
CA PHE A 99 -5.96 -3.96 1.59
C PHE A 99 -5.52 -3.00 2.71
N ALA A 100 -5.62 -3.43 3.96
CA ALA A 100 -5.20 -2.62 5.08
C ALA A 100 -3.69 -2.33 5.11
N TYR A 101 -2.84 -3.28 4.73
CA TYR A 101 -1.41 -3.02 4.55
C TYR A 101 -1.13 -2.12 3.35
N ILE A 102 -1.88 -2.24 2.24
CA ILE A 102 -1.76 -1.32 1.10
C ILE A 102 -2.10 0.10 1.53
N MET A 103 -3.22 0.29 2.23
CA MET A 103 -3.60 1.59 2.76
C MET A 103 -2.56 2.15 3.72
N ARG A 104 -1.98 1.33 4.61
CA ARG A 104 -0.90 1.75 5.50
C ARG A 104 0.35 2.18 4.74
N MET A 105 0.75 1.41 3.73
CA MET A 105 1.87 1.73 2.84
C MET A 105 1.64 3.06 2.10
N MET A 106 0.45 3.25 1.54
CA MET A 106 0.06 4.49 0.85
C MET A 106 0.10 5.70 1.76
N LEU A 107 -0.48 5.60 2.96
CA LEU A 107 -0.46 6.68 3.95
C LEU A 107 0.97 7.03 4.38
N ALA A 108 1.79 6.01 4.67
CA ALA A 108 3.19 6.22 5.04
C ALA A 108 3.97 6.93 3.92
N PHE A 109 3.80 6.47 2.68
CA PHE A 109 4.46 7.08 1.54
C PHE A 109 3.97 8.52 1.30
N ALA A 110 2.67 8.77 1.33
CA ALA A 110 2.09 10.09 1.09
C ALA A 110 2.53 11.14 2.14
N HIS A 111 2.78 10.72 3.39
CA HIS A 111 3.36 11.59 4.43
C HIS A 111 4.81 11.99 4.12
N ALA A 112 5.59 11.07 3.56
CA ALA A 112 7.00 11.27 3.27
C ALA A 112 7.27 11.87 1.87
N ALA A 113 6.30 11.75 0.96
CA ALA A 113 6.42 12.09 -0.44
C ALA A 113 6.60 13.60 -0.69
N SER A 114 7.46 13.90 -1.66
CA SER A 114 7.62 15.25 -2.22
C SER A 114 6.36 15.73 -2.96
N PRO A 115 6.20 17.05 -3.20
CA PRO A 115 5.07 17.59 -3.97
C PRO A 115 4.91 16.95 -5.35
N SER A 116 6.00 16.65 -6.05
CA SER A 116 5.93 15.98 -7.36
C SER A 116 5.40 14.55 -7.27
N GLN A 117 5.73 13.81 -6.21
CA GLN A 117 5.23 12.45 -6.00
C GLN A 117 3.76 12.45 -5.59
N LYS A 118 3.36 13.39 -4.74
CA LYS A 118 1.96 13.62 -4.37
C LYS A 118 1.11 13.93 -5.60
N LYS A 119 1.62 14.78 -6.51
CA LYS A 119 0.96 15.06 -7.79
C LYS A 119 0.76 13.80 -8.62
N ILE A 120 1.78 12.95 -8.76
CA ILE A 120 1.68 11.65 -9.46
C ILE A 120 0.60 10.77 -8.83
N LEU A 121 0.54 10.69 -7.49
CA LEU A 121 -0.49 9.92 -6.81
C LEU A 121 -1.88 10.50 -7.10
N ASN A 122 -2.05 11.81 -6.96
CA ASN A 122 -3.33 12.47 -7.19
C ASN A 122 -3.84 12.28 -8.64
N GLU A 123 -2.96 12.41 -9.63
CA GLU A 123 -3.28 12.16 -11.05
C GLU A 123 -3.78 10.72 -11.29
N LYS A 124 -3.30 9.74 -10.51
CA LYS A 124 -3.68 8.33 -10.66
C LYS A 124 -4.90 7.93 -9.86
N ILE A 125 -5.08 8.44 -8.63
CA ILE A 125 -6.09 7.93 -7.70
C ILE A 125 -7.01 8.99 -7.08
N GLY A 126 -6.82 10.27 -7.38
CA GLY A 126 -7.62 11.35 -6.80
C GLY A 126 -9.12 11.19 -7.09
N ALA A 127 -9.48 10.92 -8.35
CA ALA A 127 -10.86 10.72 -8.74
C ALA A 127 -11.52 9.51 -8.05
N ASP A 128 -10.78 8.40 -7.90
CA ASP A 128 -11.30 7.23 -7.19
C ASP A 128 -11.49 7.49 -5.70
N LEU A 129 -10.56 8.20 -5.07
CA LEU A 129 -10.65 8.58 -3.66
C LEU A 129 -11.88 9.43 -3.41
N SER A 130 -12.07 10.50 -4.18
CA SER A 130 -13.22 11.38 -4.01
C SER A 130 -14.53 10.62 -4.23
N SER A 131 -14.62 9.77 -5.27
CA SER A 131 -15.77 8.89 -5.49
C SER A 131 -16.04 7.98 -4.29
N LEU A 132 -15.02 7.30 -3.77
CA LEU A 132 -15.17 6.39 -2.63
C LEU A 132 -15.63 7.11 -1.36
N ILE A 133 -15.16 8.33 -1.12
CA ILE A 133 -15.51 9.12 0.06
C ILE A 133 -16.94 9.67 -0.07
N THR A 134 -17.29 10.22 -1.24
CA THR A 134 -18.62 10.81 -1.49
C THR A 134 -19.73 9.76 -1.53
N ASP A 135 -19.45 8.56 -2.03
CA ASP A 135 -20.48 7.53 -2.21
C ASP A 135 -21.07 7.01 -0.90
N GLY A 136 -20.47 7.32 0.27
CA GLY A 136 -21.04 7.23 1.62
C GLY A 136 -21.47 5.84 2.13
N LYS A 137 -21.64 4.87 1.22
CA LYS A 137 -22.27 3.56 1.41
C LYS A 137 -21.26 2.42 1.53
N LEU A 138 -19.95 2.71 1.51
CA LEU A 138 -18.91 1.69 1.58
C LEU A 138 -19.02 0.80 2.83
N VAL A 139 -19.59 1.29 3.93
CA VAL A 139 -19.55 0.59 5.22
C VAL A 139 -20.93 0.07 5.66
N GLU A 140 -22.01 0.40 4.94
CA GLU A 140 -23.35 0.07 5.40
C GLU A 140 -23.76 -1.36 4.98
N ASN A 141 -23.97 -2.19 6.01
CA ASN A 141 -24.63 -3.51 5.97
C ASN A 141 -23.91 -4.69 5.31
N ASP A 142 -22.72 -4.52 4.72
CA ASP A 142 -21.95 -5.65 4.20
C ASP A 142 -20.95 -6.23 5.22
N LYS A 143 -21.07 -7.52 5.55
CA LYS A 143 -20.17 -8.23 6.51
C LYS A 143 -18.70 -8.15 6.08
N LYS A 144 -18.42 -8.19 4.78
CA LYS A 144 -17.04 -8.11 4.26
C LYS A 144 -16.49 -6.70 4.41
N MET A 145 -17.29 -5.67 4.16
CA MET A 145 -16.87 -4.27 4.39
C MET A 145 -16.64 -3.95 5.86
N LYS A 146 -17.40 -4.56 6.79
CA LYS A 146 -17.08 -4.52 8.22
C LYS A 146 -15.69 -5.10 8.51
N ASN A 147 -15.34 -6.25 7.92
CA ASN A 147 -14.01 -6.85 8.08
C ASN A 147 -12.90 -5.98 7.48
N VAL A 148 -13.14 -5.33 6.33
CA VAL A 148 -12.20 -4.36 5.74
C VAL A 148 -11.98 -3.21 6.71
N ASN A 149 -13.06 -2.61 7.21
CA ASN A 149 -12.97 -1.50 8.16
C ASN A 149 -12.24 -1.90 9.45
N SER A 150 -12.52 -3.07 10.03
CA SER A 150 -11.81 -3.58 11.20
C SER A 150 -10.32 -3.82 10.93
N SER A 151 -9.97 -4.36 9.77
CA SER A 151 -8.56 -4.58 9.39
C SER A 151 -7.82 -3.25 9.22
N ILE A 152 -8.47 -2.26 8.59
CA ILE A 152 -7.95 -0.91 8.44
C ILE A 152 -7.81 -0.24 9.80
N GLN A 153 -8.77 -0.38 10.71
CA GLN A 153 -8.68 0.17 12.06
C GLN A 153 -7.51 -0.43 12.84
N TYR A 154 -7.32 -1.75 12.76
CA TYR A 154 -6.22 -2.44 13.43
C TYR A 154 -4.85 -2.07 12.86
N ILE A 155 -4.71 -1.98 11.54
CA ILE A 155 -3.40 -1.75 10.88
C ILE A 155 -3.08 -0.26 10.73
N CYS A 156 -4.06 0.59 10.42
CA CYS A 156 -3.87 2.02 10.15
C CYS A 156 -4.22 2.91 11.35
N ASN A 157 -4.69 2.34 12.47
CA ASN A 157 -5.16 3.04 13.68
C ASN A 157 -6.28 4.06 13.40
N ARG A 158 -7.11 3.82 12.38
CA ARG A 158 -8.25 4.67 11.98
C ARG A 158 -9.23 3.88 11.11
N GLY A 159 -10.50 4.28 11.07
CA GLY A 159 -11.49 3.64 10.20
C GLY A 159 -11.23 3.87 8.71
N LEU A 160 -11.88 3.07 7.85
CA LEU A 160 -11.73 3.09 6.39
C LEU A 160 -11.94 4.49 5.80
N VAL A 161 -13.09 5.10 6.07
CA VAL A 161 -13.41 6.44 5.53
C VAL A 161 -12.37 7.47 5.99
N ALA A 162 -12.00 7.46 7.27
CA ALA A 162 -10.97 8.35 7.81
C ALA A 162 -9.58 8.12 7.18
N ALA A 163 -9.23 6.88 6.84
CA ALA A 163 -8.00 6.56 6.12
C ALA A 163 -8.02 7.11 4.68
N LEU A 164 -9.15 6.95 3.98
CA LEU A 164 -9.32 7.46 2.62
C LEU A 164 -9.27 8.99 2.59
N SER A 165 -10.01 9.67 3.47
CA SER A 165 -10.00 11.14 3.56
C SER A 165 -8.63 11.69 3.98
N GLN A 166 -7.89 10.98 4.83
CA GLN A 166 -6.51 11.37 5.12
C GLN A 166 -5.63 11.24 3.89
N LEU A 167 -5.74 10.13 3.15
CA LEU A 167 -4.94 9.92 1.94
C LEU A 167 -5.23 11.01 0.90
N GLU A 168 -6.51 11.32 0.66
CA GLU A 168 -6.94 12.41 -0.22
C GLU A 168 -6.28 13.73 0.19
N ARG A 169 -6.40 14.13 1.47
CA ARG A 169 -5.77 15.34 2.01
C ARG A 169 -4.24 15.38 1.90
N LEU A 170 -3.57 14.24 1.85
CA LEU A 170 -2.11 14.19 1.79
C LEU A 170 -1.58 14.36 0.37
N ILE A 171 -2.39 14.01 -0.64
CA ILE A 171 -1.99 14.01 -2.06
C ILE A 171 -2.58 15.18 -2.86
N THR A 172 -3.63 15.82 -2.35
CA THR A 172 -4.10 17.15 -2.81
C THR A 172 -3.34 18.27 -2.12
#